data_AF-K8X607-F1
#
_entry.id   AF-K8X607-F1
#
_cell.length_a   1.000
_cell.length_b   1.000
_cell.length_c   1.000
_cell.angle_alpha   90.00
_cell.angle_beta   90.00
_cell.angle_gamma   90.00
#
_symmetry.space_group_name_H-M   'P 1'
#
loop_
_entity.id
_entity.type
_entity.pdbx_description
1 polymer ?
#
loop_
_entity_poly.entity_id
_entity_poly.type
_entity_poly.pdbx_seq_one_letter_code
_entity_poly.pdbx_strand_id
1 'polypeptide(L)' 'MIGRVTSSDRQSATAVLLPEPTTPPALSATVPTASAIRRVLRRARDGATLNVDEATTLLQARGDDLTDLCSSAAKVRDAG' A
#
# COMPACT_ATOMS: atom_id res chain seq x y z
N MET A 1 -6.03 -56.88 -33.16
CA MET A 1 -6.97 -56.32 -32.16
C MET A 1 -6.24 -55.20 -31.44
N ILE A 2 -6.38 -53.95 -31.92
CA ILE A 2 -7.15 -52.83 -31.32
C ILE A 2 -6.44 -52.26 -30.08
N GLY A 3 -6.10 -50.98 -29.93
CA GLY A 3 -6.28 -49.78 -30.72
C GLY A 3 -5.79 -48.64 -29.81
N ARG A 4 -4.91 -47.78 -30.35
CA ARG A 4 -4.37 -46.58 -29.71
C ARG A 4 -5.55 -45.73 -29.18
N VAL A 5 -5.74 -45.62 -27.87
CA VAL A 5 -6.64 -44.60 -27.30
C VAL A 5 -5.90 -43.27 -27.37
N THR A 6 -6.22 -42.55 -28.44
CA THR A 6 -6.15 -41.10 -28.52
C THR A 6 -7.35 -40.53 -27.77
N SER A 7 -7.12 -39.77 -26.72
CA SER A 7 -8.00 -38.66 -26.29
C SER A 7 -7.16 -37.84 -25.31
N SER A 8 -6.58 -36.69 -25.67
CA SER A 8 -7.31 -35.49 -26.07
C SER A 8 -8.49 -35.25 -25.13
N ASP A 9 -8.18 -34.80 -23.92
CA ASP A 9 -8.92 -33.70 -23.33
C ASP A 9 -7.94 -32.58 -23.05
N ARG A 10 -7.64 -31.83 -24.12
CA ARG A 10 -7.27 -30.42 -24.01
C ARG A 10 -8.45 -29.74 -23.34
N GLN A 11 -8.54 -29.82 -22.01
CA GLN A 11 -9.41 -28.94 -21.26
C GLN A 11 -8.88 -27.53 -21.53
N SER A 12 -9.55 -26.92 -22.50
CA SER A 12 -9.23 -25.65 -23.09
C SER A 12 -9.65 -24.60 -22.07
N ALA A 13 -8.77 -24.31 -21.11
CA ALA A 13 -8.80 -23.02 -20.46
C ALA A 13 -8.28 -22.03 -21.50
N THR A 14 -9.20 -21.44 -22.26
CA THR A 14 -8.96 -20.17 -22.95
C THR A 14 -8.54 -19.16 -21.88
N ALA A 15 -7.25 -19.11 -21.60
CA ALA A 15 -6.61 -18.00 -20.94
C ALA A 15 -6.89 -16.80 -21.83
N VAL A 16 -7.88 -16.00 -21.46
CA VAL A 16 -8.04 -14.65 -21.97
C VAL A 16 -6.68 -13.99 -21.73
N LEU A 17 -5.94 -13.73 -22.81
CA LEU A 17 -4.71 -12.96 -22.78
C LEU A 17 -5.09 -11.55 -22.32
N LEU A 18 -5.11 -11.33 -21.02
CA LEU A 18 -5.26 -10.00 -20.45
C LEU A 18 -4.08 -9.17 -20.99
N PRO A 19 -4.31 -7.96 -21.54
CA PRO A 19 -3.19 -7.07 -21.82
C PRO A 19 -2.39 -6.91 -20.53
N GLU A 20 -1.07 -7.07 -20.63
CA GLU A 20 -0.15 -6.79 -19.51
C GLU A 20 -0.55 -5.44 -18.90
N PRO A 21 -0.75 -5.35 -17.58
CA PRO A 21 -1.01 -4.06 -16.95
C PRO A 21 0.19 -3.18 -17.27
N THR A 22 -0.01 -2.17 -18.11
CA THR A 22 0.96 -1.12 -18.36
C THR A 22 1.06 -0.29 -17.09
N THR A 23 1.74 -0.84 -16.10
CA THR A 23 2.07 -0.13 -14.87
C THR A 23 2.96 1.02 -15.34
N PRO A 24 2.51 2.28 -15.24
CA PRO A 24 3.39 3.39 -15.56
C PRO A 24 4.66 3.25 -14.72
N PRO A 25 5.85 3.55 -15.27
CA PRO A 25 7.08 3.46 -14.50
C PRO A 25 6.84 4.27 -13.23
N ALA A 26 6.92 3.60 -12.07
CA ALA A 26 6.63 4.22 -10.80
C ALA A 26 7.52 5.46 -10.71
N LEU A 27 6.89 6.65 -10.77
CA LEU A 27 7.57 7.91 -10.55
C LEU A 27 8.31 7.73 -9.22
N SER A 28 9.64 7.78 -9.22
CA SER A 28 10.47 7.40 -8.06
C SER A 28 9.97 8.12 -6.81
N ALA A 29 9.11 7.45 -6.04
CA ALA A 29 8.49 8.03 -4.87
C ALA A 29 9.60 8.13 -3.83
N THR A 30 10.04 9.35 -3.52
CA THR A 30 11.04 9.58 -2.49
C THR A 30 10.52 9.01 -1.19
N VAL A 31 11.10 7.88 -0.75
CA VAL A 31 10.78 7.29 0.54
C VAL A 31 11.17 8.32 1.61
N PRO A 32 10.24 8.73 2.49
CA PRO A 32 10.55 9.70 3.52
C PRO A 32 11.62 9.15 4.44
N THR A 33 12.55 10.02 4.85
CA THR A 33 13.58 9.65 5.80
C THR A 33 12.96 9.38 7.17
N ALA A 34 13.62 8.57 7.99
CA ALA A 34 13.17 8.31 9.36
C ALA A 34 13.07 9.61 10.20
N SER A 35 13.91 10.61 9.93
CA SER A 35 13.82 11.92 10.60
C SER A 35 12.58 12.71 10.18
N ALA A 36 12.16 12.63 8.92
CA ALA A 36 10.92 13.21 8.45
C ALA A 36 9.72 12.59 9.16
N ILE A 37 9.63 11.25 9.21
CA ILE A 37 8.57 10.52 9.92
C ILE A 37 8.52 10.93 11.39
N ARG A 38 9.65 10.90 12.12
CA ARG A 38 9.69 11.29 13.54
C ARG A 38 9.21 12.72 13.79
N ARG A 39 9.57 13.67 12.92
CA ARG A 39 9.15 15.07 13.03
C ARG A 39 7.64 15.21 12.83
N VAL A 40 7.08 14.55 11.82
CA VAL A 40 5.65 14.64 11.54
C VAL A 40 4.82 13.90 12.60
N LEU A 41 5.29 12.74 13.08
CA LEU A 41 4.66 12.04 14.21
C LEU A 41 4.63 12.89 15.47
N ARG A 42 5.68 13.67 15.76
CA ARG A 42 5.65 14.63 16.86
C ARG A 42 4.49 15.62 16.70
N ARG A 43 4.35 16.22 15.50
CA ARG A 43 3.25 17.15 15.23
C ARG A 43 1.88 16.50 15.38
N ALA A 44 1.72 15.25 14.95
CA ALA A 44 0.49 14.49 15.11
C ALA A 44 0.17 14.23 16.60
N ARG A 45 1.17 13.88 17.41
CA ARG A 45 1.01 13.72 18.87
C ARG A 45 0.62 15.01 19.56
N ASP A 46 1.17 16.13 19.11
CA ASP A 46 0.85 17.47 19.63
C ASP A 46 -0.56 17.93 19.24
N GLY A 47 -1.30 17.15 18.42
CA GLY A 47 -2.64 17.50 17.93
C GLY A 47 -2.65 18.69 16.98
N ALA A 48 -1.50 19.04 16.40
CA ALA A 48 -1.40 20.17 15.48
C ALA A 48 -2.00 19.84 14.11
N THR A 49 -2.52 20.87 13.43
CA THR A 49 -3.01 20.76 12.05
C THR A 49 -1.87 20.31 11.13
N LEU A 50 -2.10 19.20 10.41
CA LEU A 50 -1.14 18.65 9.46
C LEU A 50 -1.43 19.19 8.05
N ASN A 51 -0.38 19.55 7.32
CA ASN A 51 -0.51 19.86 5.90
C ASN A 51 -0.53 18.59 5.02
N VAL A 52 -0.78 18.76 3.71
CA VAL A 52 -0.89 17.64 2.77
C VAL A 52 0.42 16.84 2.64
N ASP A 53 1.58 17.49 2.66
CA ASP A 53 2.87 16.82 2.54
C ASP A 53 3.22 16.03 3.81
N GLU A 54 2.88 16.58 4.98
CA GLU A 54 2.99 15.91 6.27
C GLU A 54 2.07 14.68 6.32
N ALA A 55 0.81 14.83 5.89
CA ALA A 55 -0.12 13.71 5.79
C ALA A 55 0.41 12.64 4.82
N THR A 56 0.90 13.05 3.64
CA THR A 56 1.49 12.14 2.64
C THR A 56 2.70 11.40 3.20
N THR A 57 3.53 12.08 4.00
CA THR A 57 4.65 11.45 4.71
C THR A 57 4.16 10.37 5.67
N LEU A 58 3.09 10.64 6.43
CA LEU A 58 2.49 9.68 7.36
C LEU A 58 1.83 8.48 6.67
N LEU A 59 1.33 8.63 5.43
CA LEU A 59 0.82 7.50 4.64
C LEU A 59 1.89 6.42 4.41
N GLN A 60 3.17 6.76 4.56
CA GLN A 60 4.30 5.83 4.46
C GLN A 60 4.72 5.21 5.80
N ALA A 61 4.13 5.61 6.93
CA ALA A 61 4.44 5.04 8.24
C ALA A 61 4.07 3.55 8.31
N ARG A 62 4.94 2.72 8.90
CA ARG A 62 4.75 1.27 9.05
C ARG A 62 5.19 0.82 10.44
N GLY A 63 4.72 -0.35 10.87
CA GLY A 63 5.10 -0.94 12.17
C GLY A 63 4.77 -0.02 13.35
N ASP A 64 5.76 0.23 14.20
CA ASP A 64 5.60 1.03 15.41
C ASP A 64 5.19 2.48 15.12
N ASP A 65 5.72 3.06 14.03
CA ASP A 65 5.36 4.42 13.61
C ASP A 65 3.87 4.53 13.22
N LEU A 66 3.32 3.49 12.59
CA LEU A 66 1.89 3.44 12.25
C LEU A 66 1.03 3.27 13.50
N THR A 67 1.49 2.46 14.46
CA THR A 67 0.79 2.24 15.73
C THR A 67 0.70 3.55 16.53
N ASP A 68 1.80 4.30 16.60
CA ASP A 68 1.87 5.60 17.25
C ASP A 68 0.99 6.66 16.56
N LEU A 69 0.95 6.66 15.22
CA LEU A 69 0.03 7.49 14.46
C LEU A 69 -1.43 7.19 14.79
N CYS A 70 -1.83 5.92 14.79
CA CYS A 70 -3.19 5.51 15.13
C CYS A 70 -3.58 5.91 16.56
N SER A 71 -2.66 5.78 17.52
CA SER A 71 -2.88 6.24 18.90
C SER A 71 -3.11 7.75 18.96
N SER A 72 -2.31 8.53 18.23
CA SER A 72 -2.45 9.99 18.16
C SER A 72 -3.79 10.40 17.52
N ALA A 73 -4.19 9.75 16.43
CA ALA A 73 -5.45 10.02 15.75
C ALA A 73 -6.68 9.68 16.62
N ALA A 74 -6.62 8.61 17.41
CA ALA A 74 -7.68 8.25 18.34
C ALA A 74 -7.93 9.37 19.37
N LYS A 75 -6.86 9.93 19.95
CA LYS A 75 -6.96 11.05 20.90
C LYS A 75 -7.63 12.29 20.28
N VAL A 76 -7.31 12.60 19.02
CA VAL A 76 -7.94 13.73 18.29
C VAL A 76 -9.43 13.46 18.08
N ARG A 77 -9.80 12.22 17.73
CA ARG A 77 -11.21 11.82 17.60
C ARG A 77 -11.98 11.92 18.92
N ASP A 78 -11.35 11.53 20.03
CA ASP A 78 -11.98 11.54 21.35
C ASP A 78 -12.12 12.96 21.94
N ALA A 79 -11.30 13.90 21.46
CA ALA A 79 -11.34 15.31 21.86
C ALA A 79 -12.32 16.16 21.03
N GLY A 80 -12.75 15.65 19.88
CA GLY A 80 -13.75 16.27 19.00
C GLY A 80 -15.17 15.84 19.34
#